data_AF-A0A1I1A0Q3-F1
#
_entry.id   AF-A0A1I1A0Q3-F1
#
_cell.length_a   1.000
_cell.length_b   1.000
_cell.length_c   1.000
_cell.angle_alpha   90.00
_cell.angle_beta   90.00
_cell.angle_gamma   90.00
#
_symmetry.space_group_name_H-M   'P 1'
#
loop_
_entity.id
_entity.type
_entity.pdbx_description
1 polymer ?
#
loop_
_entity_poly.entity_id
_entity_poly.type
_entity_poly.pdbx_seq_one_letter_code
_entity_poly.pdbx_strand_id
1 'polypeptide(L)'
;MKNLNLKEKFKKVDKLFFVFIVLLMAKSVLFLAMLHGKDSATLNISRTYFSPPPIISHILFVVLFVSFGLWFVGRGRLYYYIIIDLIFSLLLIGDLVYFRAYGGFLSLSQIIVPASFNPSNKALFSYLHLIDILFIVDCILFIVYSFKNKQFYKGMFRNIKFNIISFFIILLVSIGVISRDHYLIDVKDVTKGNQIFLKVCWAQFQTMSNMSPAGYHVYDAYLQFADNKNKTLTENDEKEIDAWFKENNEDLPDNDYFAQLKGKNVIFLQVESLENFVIGEKVNNQEITPNLNKMLDNSIYFPNTYEQVNNGTSSDGDFISINSIYPLRQGTVVYRYPNNT
;
A
#
# COMPACT_ATOMS: atom_id res chain seq x y z
N MET A 1 40.13 19.37 28.70
CA MET A 1 38.91 18.81 28.07
C MET A 1 37.98 19.97 27.74
N LYS A 2 37.70 20.22 26.45
CA LYS A 2 36.76 21.27 26.03
C LYS A 2 35.37 20.88 26.49
N ASN A 3 34.76 21.68 27.37
CA ASN A 3 33.35 21.58 27.72
C ASN A 3 32.52 21.59 26.44
N LEU A 4 31.98 20.43 26.05
CA LEU A 4 31.04 20.27 24.96
C LEU A 4 29.72 20.93 25.37
N ASN A 5 29.64 22.24 25.15
CA ASN A 5 28.45 23.02 25.43
C ASN A 5 27.38 22.68 24.37
N LEU A 6 26.57 21.65 24.65
CA LEU A 6 25.46 21.19 23.81
C LEU A 6 24.53 22.33 23.38
N LYS A 7 24.34 23.36 24.22
CA LYS A 7 23.53 24.54 23.91
C LYS A 7 24.06 25.37 22.72
N GLU A 8 25.38 25.42 22.49
CA GLU A 8 25.94 26.14 21.35
C GLU A 8 25.83 25.37 20.03
N LYS A 9 25.86 24.03 20.06
CA LYS A 9 25.56 23.21 18.87
C LYS A 9 24.08 23.30 18.48
N PHE A 10 23.16 23.35 19.45
CA PHE A 10 21.72 23.56 19.17
C PHE A 10 21.41 24.92 18.52
N LYS A 11 22.20 25.97 18.80
CA LYS A 11 22.14 27.25 18.06
C LYS A 11 22.55 27.12 16.58
N LYS A 12 23.22 26.03 16.20
CA LYS A 12 23.64 25.75 14.82
C LYS A 12 22.76 24.76 14.06
N VAL A 13 21.69 24.25 14.67
CA VAL A 13 20.75 23.33 14.00
C VAL A 13 19.78 24.13 13.15
N ASP A 14 19.54 23.67 11.93
CA ASP A 14 18.51 24.23 11.08
C ASP A 14 17.11 23.89 11.60
N LYS A 15 16.57 24.86 12.35
CA LYS A 15 15.25 24.76 12.98
C LYS A 15 14.15 24.47 11.98
N LEU A 16 14.22 25.04 10.77
CA LEU A 16 13.16 24.88 9.78
C LEU A 16 13.12 23.44 9.27
N PHE A 17 14.28 22.86 8.95
CA PHE A 17 14.41 21.46 8.54
C PHE A 17 13.85 20.50 9.61
N PHE A 18 14.28 20.68 10.87
CA PHE A 18 13.88 19.80 11.96
C PHE A 18 12.39 19.93 12.30
N VAL A 19 11.84 21.14 12.29
CA VAL A 19 10.40 21.36 12.55
C VAL A 19 9.54 20.61 11.55
N PHE A 20 9.85 20.66 10.25
CA PHE A 20 9.08 19.93 9.24
C PHE A 20 9.20 18.41 9.34
N ILE A 21 10.37 17.89 9.72
CA ILE A 21 10.49 16.45 10.03
C ILE A 21 9.55 16.07 11.17
N VAL A 22 9.55 16.84 12.26
CA VAL A 22 8.68 16.57 13.42
C VAL A 22 7.20 16.69 13.05
N LEU A 23 6.80 17.69 12.27
CA LEU A 23 5.41 17.87 11.84
C LEU A 23 4.92 16.70 10.97
N LEU A 24 5.67 16.32 9.94
CA LEU A 24 5.29 15.21 9.06
C LEU A 24 5.31 13.85 9.80
N MET A 25 6.24 13.66 10.74
CA MET A 25 6.24 12.49 11.62
C MET A 25 5.03 12.48 12.56
N ALA A 26 4.68 13.62 13.15
CA ALA A 26 3.51 13.74 14.01
C ALA A 26 2.21 13.44 13.24
N LYS A 27 2.08 13.91 11.99
CA LYS A 27 0.97 13.55 11.10
C LYS A 27 0.94 12.06 10.78
N SER A 28 2.11 11.47 10.49
CA SER A 28 2.19 10.03 10.23
C SER A 28 1.70 9.21 11.44
N VAL A 29 2.14 9.57 12.65
CA VAL A 29 1.70 8.92 13.90
C VAL A 29 0.21 9.17 14.17
N LEU A 30 -0.28 10.40 13.95
CA LEU A 30 -1.69 10.75 14.08
C LEU A 30 -2.57 9.90 13.16
N PHE A 31 -2.17 9.78 11.89
CA PHE A 31 -2.85 8.96 10.89
C PHE A 31 -2.89 7.49 11.32
N LEU A 32 -1.75 6.91 11.71
CA LEU A 32 -1.69 5.52 12.16
C LEU A 32 -2.52 5.26 13.43
N ALA A 33 -2.57 6.23 14.36
CA ALA A 33 -3.41 6.17 15.55
C ALA A 33 -4.91 6.28 15.19
N MET A 34 -5.25 7.01 14.13
CA MET A 34 -6.62 7.10 13.63
C MET A 34 -7.07 5.80 12.97
N LEU A 35 -6.22 5.11 12.21
CA LEU A 35 -6.59 3.84 11.57
C LEU A 35 -7.11 2.79 12.57
N HIS A 36 -6.59 2.78 13.79
CA HIS A 36 -7.01 1.87 14.88
C HIS A 36 -8.09 2.43 15.80
N GLY A 37 -8.57 3.65 15.53
CA GLY A 37 -9.77 4.18 16.15
C GLY A 37 -11.01 3.48 15.63
N LYS A 38 -12.10 3.56 16.41
CA LYS A 38 -13.43 3.16 15.94
C LYS A 38 -13.75 3.92 14.65
N ASP A 39 -14.15 3.17 13.61
CA ASP A 39 -14.49 3.64 12.26
C ASP A 39 -13.39 4.49 11.60
N SER A 40 -12.15 4.37 12.10
CA SER A 40 -11.03 5.25 11.77
C SER A 40 -11.33 6.74 11.91
N ALA A 41 -12.28 7.10 12.78
CA ALA A 41 -12.76 8.46 13.05
C ALA A 41 -12.46 8.92 14.49
N THR A 42 -11.70 8.12 15.23
CA THR A 42 -11.27 8.39 16.62
C THR A 42 -9.78 8.05 16.77
N LEU A 43 -9.17 8.39 17.91
CA LEU A 43 -7.74 8.14 18.14
C LEU A 43 -7.54 6.93 19.04
N ASN A 44 -6.68 6.01 18.60
CA ASN A 44 -6.17 4.91 19.42
C ASN A 44 -4.65 4.84 19.38
N ILE A 45 -4.02 5.62 20.27
CA ILE A 45 -2.55 5.72 20.34
C ILE A 45 -1.91 4.39 20.74
N SER A 46 -2.57 3.61 21.60
CA SER A 46 -2.02 2.35 22.12
C SER A 46 -1.81 1.28 21.04
N ARG A 47 -2.55 1.37 19.93
CA ARG A 47 -2.50 0.42 18.81
C ARG A 47 -1.99 1.04 17.52
N THR A 48 -1.24 2.14 17.59
CA THR A 48 -0.71 2.85 16.40
C THR A 48 0.02 1.91 15.43
N TYR A 49 0.78 0.94 15.94
CA TYR A 49 1.51 -0.04 15.15
C TYR A 49 1.00 -1.45 15.41
N PHE A 50 0.80 -2.23 14.35
CA PHE A 50 0.39 -3.63 14.44
C PHE A 50 1.57 -4.54 14.79
N SER A 51 2.70 -4.34 14.12
CA SER A 51 3.99 -4.97 14.40
C SER A 51 5.03 -3.91 14.75
N PRO A 52 6.10 -4.26 15.51
CA PRO A 52 7.19 -3.32 15.80
C PRO A 52 7.74 -2.70 14.51
N PRO A 53 7.64 -1.38 14.31
CA PRO A 53 8.06 -0.76 13.06
C PRO A 53 9.58 -0.54 13.02
N PRO A 54 10.20 -0.51 11.83
CA PRO A 54 11.56 0.00 11.66
C PRO A 54 11.56 1.53 11.74
N ILE A 55 11.54 2.07 12.97
CA ILE A 55 11.38 3.50 13.27
C ILE A 55 12.42 4.37 12.55
N ILE A 56 13.67 3.90 12.43
CA ILE A 56 14.73 4.66 11.75
C ILE A 56 14.37 4.84 10.28
N SER A 57 13.93 3.79 9.60
CA SER A 57 13.50 3.86 8.20
C SER A 57 12.26 4.74 8.02
N HIS A 58 11.30 4.71 8.95
CA HIS A 58 10.14 5.62 8.94
C HIS A 58 10.56 7.09 8.97
N ILE A 59 11.50 7.44 9.86
CA ILE A 59 12.06 8.79 9.94
C ILE A 59 12.78 9.14 8.64
N LEU A 60 13.54 8.20 8.06
CA LEU A 60 14.30 8.44 6.84
C LEU A 60 13.42 8.70 5.61
N PHE A 61 12.25 8.06 5.48
CA PHE A 61 11.29 8.41 4.43
C PHE A 61 10.87 9.88 4.52
N VAL A 62 10.49 10.34 5.72
CA VAL A 62 10.12 11.75 5.93
C VAL A 62 11.31 12.69 5.70
N VAL A 63 12.48 12.36 6.26
CA VAL A 63 13.71 13.14 6.08
C VAL A 63 14.06 13.28 4.61
N LEU A 64 13.86 12.23 3.80
CA LEU A 64 14.11 12.26 2.36
C LEU A 64 13.21 13.28 1.66
N PHE A 65 11.91 13.29 1.92
CA PHE A 65 11.00 14.30 1.35
C PHE A 65 11.32 15.73 1.80
N VAL A 66 11.69 15.91 3.08
CA VAL A 66 12.10 17.22 3.59
C VAL A 66 13.46 17.65 3.00
N SER A 67 14.35 16.71 2.66
CA SER A 67 15.70 17.01 2.15
C SER A 67 15.68 17.76 0.82
N PHE A 68 14.68 17.56 -0.05
CA PHE A 68 14.50 18.35 -1.28
C PHE A 68 14.36 19.85 -1.00
N GLY A 69 13.89 20.24 0.19
CA GLY A 69 13.85 21.64 0.61
C GLY A 69 15.22 22.30 0.70
N LEU A 70 16.31 21.51 0.80
CA LEU A 70 17.69 22.01 0.79
C LEU A 70 18.09 22.61 -0.57
N TRP A 71 17.39 22.24 -1.66
CA TRP A 71 17.60 22.81 -2.99
C TRP A 71 17.15 24.27 -3.09
N PHE A 72 16.38 24.75 -2.12
CA PHE A 72 15.87 26.11 -2.08
C PHE A 72 16.51 26.90 -0.94
N VAL A 73 16.52 28.23 -1.06
CA VAL A 73 17.04 29.14 -0.04
C VAL A 73 16.02 30.23 0.29
N GLY A 74 16.00 30.69 1.53
CA GLY A 74 15.15 31.80 1.97
C GLY A 74 13.66 31.47 1.84
N ARG A 75 12.90 32.32 1.14
CA ARG A 75 11.45 32.16 0.98
C ARG A 75 11.08 30.96 0.10
N GLY A 76 11.89 30.62 -0.90
CA GLY A 76 11.61 29.45 -1.75
C GLY A 76 11.55 28.16 -0.94
N ARG A 77 12.44 28.04 0.06
CA ARG A 77 12.47 26.89 0.96
C ARG A 77 11.27 26.82 1.89
N LEU A 78 10.85 27.98 2.39
CA LEU A 78 9.63 28.08 3.19
C LEU A 78 8.40 27.64 2.38
N TYR A 79 8.27 28.13 1.14
CA TYR A 79 7.18 27.73 0.25
C TYR A 79 7.22 26.25 -0.07
N TYR A 80 8.39 25.69 -0.37
CA TYR A 80 8.54 24.25 -0.56
C TYR A 80 7.99 23.47 0.63
N TYR A 81 8.38 23.83 1.86
CA TYR A 81 7.92 23.10 3.03
C TYR A 81 6.42 23.27 3.32
N ILE A 82 5.86 24.45 3.10
CA ILE A 82 4.40 24.65 3.23
C ILE A 82 3.67 23.79 2.20
N ILE A 83 4.16 23.76 0.96
CA ILE A 83 3.56 22.98 -0.13
C ILE A 83 3.63 21.49 0.16
N ILE A 84 4.81 20.95 0.51
CA ILE A 84 4.96 19.51 0.78
C ILE A 84 4.15 19.07 2.00
N ASP A 85 4.05 19.92 3.02
CA ASP A 85 3.25 19.67 4.21
C ASP A 85 1.75 19.66 3.90
N LEU A 86 1.28 20.60 3.08
CA LEU A 86 -0.10 20.59 2.60
C LEU A 86 -0.40 19.37 1.73
N ILE A 87 0.50 19.02 0.79
CA ILE A 87 0.35 17.83 -0.07
C ILE A 87 0.28 16.56 0.79
N PHE A 88 1.19 16.42 1.77
CA PHE A 88 1.19 15.26 2.65
C PHE A 88 -0.09 15.19 3.49
N SER A 89 -0.59 16.33 3.97
CA SER A 89 -1.85 16.40 4.72
C SER A 89 -3.05 15.98 3.88
N LEU A 90 -3.15 16.46 2.64
CA LEU A 90 -4.20 16.08 1.71
C LEU A 90 -4.11 14.60 1.33
N LEU A 91 -2.91 14.08 1.17
CA LEU A 91 -2.67 12.65 0.91
C LEU A 91 -3.18 11.79 2.07
N LEU A 92 -2.81 12.11 3.31
CA LEU A 92 -3.27 11.38 4.49
C LEU A 92 -4.80 11.46 4.70
N ILE A 93 -5.41 12.63 4.44
CA ILE A 93 -6.87 12.77 4.48
C ILE A 93 -7.51 11.91 3.38
N GLY A 94 -6.95 11.95 2.17
CA GLY A 94 -7.40 11.13 1.04
C GLY A 94 -7.32 9.64 1.37
N ASP A 95 -6.21 9.19 1.96
CA ASP A 95 -6.02 7.82 2.43
C ASP A 95 -7.03 7.42 3.50
N LEU A 96 -7.32 8.29 4.48
CA LEU A 96 -8.34 8.02 5.50
C LEU A 96 -9.74 7.88 4.90
N VAL A 97 -10.12 8.81 4.01
CA VAL A 97 -11.41 8.77 3.31
C VAL A 97 -11.52 7.49 2.49
N TYR A 98 -10.47 7.16 1.75
CA TYR A 98 -10.44 5.95 0.93
C TYR A 98 -10.51 4.68 1.78
N PHE A 99 -9.78 4.66 2.90
CA PHE A 99 -9.78 3.54 3.85
C PHE A 99 -11.15 3.33 4.49
N ARG A 100 -11.83 4.40 4.89
CA ARG A 100 -13.21 4.31 5.42
C ARG A 100 -14.21 3.84 4.37
N ALA A 101 -14.01 4.20 3.11
CA ALA A 101 -14.90 3.82 2.01
C ALA A 101 -14.69 2.39 1.52
N TYR A 102 -13.43 1.94 1.41
CA TYR A 102 -13.05 0.71 0.70
C TYR A 102 -12.12 -0.24 1.48
N GLY A 103 -11.64 0.15 2.67
CA GLY A 103 -10.73 -0.67 3.47
C GLY A 103 -9.28 -0.72 2.97
N GLY A 104 -8.94 0.06 1.94
CA GLY A 104 -7.60 0.20 1.37
C GLY A 104 -7.12 1.65 1.33
N PHE A 105 -5.98 1.92 0.72
CA PHE A 105 -5.40 3.27 0.61
C PHE A 105 -5.34 3.72 -0.84
N LEU A 106 -5.05 5.01 -1.04
CA LEU A 106 -4.81 5.53 -2.39
C LEU A 106 -3.55 4.88 -2.96
N SER A 107 -3.61 4.48 -4.23
CA SER A 107 -2.50 3.86 -4.94
C SER A 107 -2.30 4.54 -6.28
N LEU A 108 -1.05 4.65 -6.72
CA LEU A 108 -0.69 5.17 -8.04
C LEU A 108 -1.26 4.33 -9.19
N SER A 109 -1.57 3.05 -8.93
CA SER A 109 -2.29 2.20 -9.89
C SER A 109 -3.63 2.79 -10.31
N GLN A 110 -4.30 3.53 -9.44
CA GLN A 110 -5.59 4.19 -9.71
C GLN A 110 -5.47 5.38 -10.65
N ILE A 111 -4.27 5.98 -10.78
CA ILE A 111 -4.01 7.03 -11.78
C ILE A 111 -3.89 6.39 -13.17
N ILE A 112 -3.27 5.20 -13.24
CA ILE A 112 -3.07 4.46 -14.50
C ILE A 112 -4.36 3.78 -14.94
N VAL A 113 -5.15 3.27 -14.00
CA VAL A 113 -6.45 2.65 -14.22
C VAL A 113 -7.54 3.44 -13.48
N PRO A 114 -8.01 4.58 -14.01
CA PRO A 114 -8.98 5.44 -13.31
C PRO A 114 -10.29 4.72 -12.90
N ALA A 115 -10.67 3.68 -13.65
CA ALA A 115 -11.86 2.88 -13.34
C ALA A 115 -11.76 2.16 -11.98
N SER A 116 -10.55 1.88 -11.46
CA SER A 116 -10.36 1.21 -10.17
C SER A 116 -10.45 2.16 -8.97
N PHE A 117 -10.43 3.48 -9.19
CA PHE A 117 -10.45 4.46 -8.10
C PHE A 117 -11.77 4.41 -7.32
N ASN A 118 -12.93 4.46 -7.98
CA ASN A 118 -14.25 4.50 -7.31
C ASN A 118 -15.27 3.59 -8.00
N PRO A 119 -15.04 2.26 -8.04
CA PRO A 119 -15.81 1.33 -8.85
C PRO A 119 -17.30 1.30 -8.47
N SER A 120 -17.63 1.51 -7.19
CA SER A 120 -19.01 1.53 -6.70
C SER A 120 -19.64 2.94 -6.70
N ASN A 121 -18.98 3.95 -7.29
CA ASN A 121 -19.43 5.35 -7.31
C ASN A 121 -19.88 5.88 -5.93
N LYS A 122 -19.14 5.53 -4.87
CA LYS A 122 -19.45 5.99 -3.52
C LYS A 122 -19.26 7.51 -3.41
N ALA A 123 -20.08 8.16 -2.60
CA ALA A 123 -19.94 9.56 -2.25
C ALA A 123 -18.77 9.75 -1.27
N LEU A 124 -17.53 9.81 -1.76
CA LEU A 124 -16.31 9.80 -0.93
C LEU A 124 -16.26 10.91 0.13
N PHE A 125 -16.78 12.11 -0.19
CA PHE A 125 -16.83 13.21 0.77
C PHE A 125 -17.72 12.94 2.00
N SER A 126 -18.65 11.98 1.93
CA SER A 126 -19.46 11.57 3.09
C SER A 126 -18.66 10.84 4.17
N TYR A 127 -17.45 10.34 3.85
CA TYR A 127 -16.55 9.66 4.76
C TYR A 127 -15.55 10.62 5.45
N LEU A 128 -15.63 11.92 5.17
CA LEU A 128 -14.87 12.93 5.91
C LEU A 128 -15.47 13.09 7.32
N HIS A 129 -14.58 13.14 8.30
CA HIS A 129 -14.94 13.41 9.68
C HIS A 129 -14.27 14.71 10.15
N LEU A 130 -14.90 15.38 11.12
CA LEU A 130 -14.39 16.65 11.64
C LEU A 130 -12.96 16.53 12.20
N ILE A 131 -12.59 15.38 12.75
CA ILE A 131 -11.25 15.09 13.26
C ILE A 131 -10.15 15.17 12.18
N ASP A 132 -10.49 14.98 10.91
CA ASP A 132 -9.53 15.03 9.79
C ASP A 132 -8.93 16.43 9.63
N ILE A 133 -9.59 17.47 10.16
CA ILE A 133 -9.06 18.83 10.17
C ILE A 133 -7.70 18.92 10.90
N LEU A 134 -7.43 18.00 11.84
CA LEU A 134 -6.17 17.98 12.61
C LEU A 134 -4.93 17.85 11.72
N PHE A 135 -5.04 17.28 10.51
CA PHE A 135 -3.93 17.21 9.56
C PHE A 135 -3.61 18.55 8.90
N ILE A 136 -4.52 19.53 8.92
CA ILE A 136 -4.37 20.84 8.25
C ILE A 136 -4.12 21.97 9.26
N VAL A 137 -4.53 21.80 10.53
CA VAL A 137 -4.42 22.85 11.56
C VAL A 137 -2.98 23.37 11.69
N ASP A 138 -1.99 22.49 11.68
CA ASP A 138 -0.58 22.88 11.80
C ASP A 138 -0.10 23.64 10.56
N CYS A 139 -0.57 23.30 9.35
CA CYS A 139 -0.28 24.08 8.13
C CYS A 139 -0.72 25.55 8.32
N ILE A 140 -1.93 25.77 8.83
CA ILE A 140 -2.49 27.11 9.06
C ILE A 140 -1.67 27.87 10.12
N LEU A 141 -1.42 27.23 11.27
CA LEU A 141 -0.64 27.82 12.35
C LEU A 141 0.77 28.19 11.88
N PHE A 142 1.38 27.32 11.07
CA PHE A 142 2.71 27.51 10.54
C PHE A 142 2.78 28.66 9.52
N ILE A 143 1.80 28.74 8.61
CA ILE A 143 1.68 29.85 7.64
C ILE A 143 1.59 31.19 8.40
N VAL A 144 0.70 31.28 9.40
CA VAL A 144 0.53 32.50 10.22
C VAL A 144 1.83 32.85 10.97
N TYR A 145 2.49 31.86 11.58
CA TYR A 145 3.75 32.06 12.29
C TYR A 145 4.87 32.55 11.37
N SER A 146 4.94 31.99 10.16
CA SER A 146 5.97 32.32 9.17
C SER A 146 5.87 33.75 8.64
N PHE A 147 4.65 34.29 8.53
CA PHE A 147 4.44 35.71 8.17
C PHE A 147 4.87 36.67 9.29
N LYS A 148 4.66 36.30 10.56
CA LYS A 148 5.04 37.14 11.71
C LYS A 148 6.54 37.14 11.98
N ASN A 149 7.25 36.03 11.67
CA ASN A 149 8.63 35.84 12.11
C ASN A 149 9.62 35.70 10.94
N LYS A 150 9.95 36.83 10.28
CA LYS A 150 10.81 36.88 9.08
C LYS A 150 12.25 36.36 9.28
N GLN A 151 12.69 36.15 10.52
CA GLN A 151 13.98 35.54 10.83
C GLN A 151 13.96 34.01 10.70
N PHE A 152 12.78 33.39 10.71
CA PHE A 152 12.62 31.95 10.77
C PHE A 152 13.06 31.23 9.47
N TYR A 153 12.81 31.84 8.31
CA TYR A 153 13.23 31.31 7.00
C TYR A 153 14.59 31.85 6.52
N LYS A 154 15.26 32.71 7.32
CA LYS A 154 16.61 33.24 7.02
C LYS A 154 17.75 32.32 7.51
N GLY A 155 17.47 31.02 7.66
CA GLY A 155 18.33 30.00 8.28
C GLY A 155 19.73 29.81 7.65
N MET A 156 20.47 28.86 8.23
CA MET A 156 21.92 28.63 8.04
C MET A 156 22.34 28.23 6.63
N PHE A 157 21.47 27.54 5.89
CA PHE A 157 21.76 26.98 4.56
C PHE A 157 21.63 28.03 3.45
N ARG A 158 22.48 29.07 3.51
CA ARG A 158 22.57 30.10 2.47
C ARG A 158 23.44 29.68 1.28
N ASN A 159 24.32 28.70 1.47
CA ASN A 159 25.23 28.24 0.43
C ASN A 159 24.68 27.00 -0.27
N ILE A 160 24.06 27.23 -1.43
CA ILE A 160 23.40 26.19 -2.22
C ILE A 160 24.30 24.98 -2.50
N LYS A 161 25.62 25.17 -2.68
CA LYS A 161 26.56 24.07 -2.95
C LYS A 161 26.63 23.09 -1.79
N PHE A 162 26.76 23.58 -0.55
CA PHE A 162 26.77 22.72 0.64
C PHE A 162 25.41 22.07 0.90
N ASN A 163 24.32 22.77 0.58
CA ASN A 163 22.97 22.22 0.72
C ASN A 163 22.75 21.02 -0.21
N ILE A 164 23.16 21.15 -1.48
CA ILE A 164 23.03 20.08 -2.48
C ILE A 164 23.89 18.87 -2.07
N ILE A 165 25.12 19.10 -1.59
CA ILE A 165 25.96 18.01 -1.06
C ILE A 165 25.26 17.33 0.13
N SER A 166 24.68 18.12 1.05
CA SER A 166 23.94 17.59 2.19
C SER A 166 22.72 16.75 1.76
N PHE A 167 21.99 17.21 0.72
CA PHE A 167 20.90 16.45 0.12
C PHE A 167 21.37 15.09 -0.41
N PHE A 168 22.44 15.04 -1.20
CA PHE A 168 22.95 13.78 -1.73
C PHE A 168 23.46 12.84 -0.64
N ILE A 169 24.08 13.37 0.43
CA ILE A 169 24.46 12.58 1.59
C ILE A 169 23.22 11.98 2.27
N ILE A 170 22.20 12.79 2.51
CA ILE A 170 20.93 12.32 3.11
C ILE A 170 20.27 11.27 2.21
N LEU A 171 20.25 11.49 0.90
CA LEU A 171 19.70 10.54 -0.08
C LEU A 171 20.42 9.19 0.00
N LEU A 172 21.76 9.19 -0.08
CA LEU A 172 22.57 7.96 -0.03
C LEU A 172 22.44 7.23 1.31
N VAL A 173 22.43 7.97 2.42
CA VAL A 173 22.22 7.38 3.76
C VAL A 173 20.82 6.79 3.89
N SER A 174 19.80 7.49 3.42
CA SER A 174 18.41 7.03 3.49
C SER A 174 18.23 5.75 2.68
N ILE A 175 18.69 5.73 1.43
CA ILE A 175 18.65 4.54 0.56
C ILE A 175 19.45 3.40 1.21
N GLY A 176 20.66 3.66 1.69
CA GLY A 176 21.51 2.63 2.30
C GLY A 176 20.88 1.98 3.54
N VAL A 177 20.28 2.78 4.43
CA VAL A 177 19.63 2.27 5.65
C VAL A 177 18.32 1.57 5.32
N ILE A 178 17.46 2.13 4.47
CA ILE A 178 16.18 1.52 4.08
C ILE A 178 16.43 0.18 3.39
N SER A 179 17.38 0.11 2.44
CA SER A 179 17.74 -1.14 1.77
C SER A 179 18.35 -2.17 2.72
N ARG A 180 19.18 -1.72 3.68
CA ARG A 180 19.70 -2.60 4.73
C ARG A 180 18.58 -3.16 5.59
N ASP A 181 17.65 -2.32 6.04
CA ASP A 181 16.54 -2.75 6.91
C ASP A 181 15.63 -3.73 6.15
N HIS A 182 15.29 -3.45 4.89
CA HIS A 182 14.58 -4.39 4.02
C HIS A 182 15.30 -5.74 3.91
N TYR A 183 16.61 -5.73 3.62
CA TYR A 183 17.39 -6.96 3.52
C TYR A 183 17.43 -7.75 4.83
N LEU A 184 17.61 -7.09 5.97
CA LEU A 184 17.68 -7.76 7.27
C LEU A 184 16.33 -8.28 7.76
N ILE A 185 15.25 -7.52 7.52
CA ILE A 185 13.90 -7.83 8.00
C ILE A 185 13.19 -8.79 7.04
N ASP A 186 13.09 -8.44 5.76
CA ASP A 186 12.23 -9.15 4.82
C ASP A 186 12.95 -10.31 4.10
N VAL A 187 14.27 -10.21 3.87
CA VAL A 187 15.04 -11.24 3.12
C VAL A 187 15.72 -12.23 4.05
N LYS A 188 16.51 -11.74 5.01
CA LYS A 188 17.25 -12.59 5.95
C LYS A 188 16.37 -13.07 7.13
N ASP A 189 15.24 -12.42 7.34
CA ASP A 189 14.33 -12.65 8.47
C ASP A 189 15.06 -12.73 9.83
N VAL A 190 15.93 -11.74 10.10
CA VAL A 190 16.65 -11.66 11.38
C VAL A 190 15.69 -11.54 12.57
N THR A 191 14.48 -11.05 12.31
CA THR A 191 13.43 -10.83 13.31
C THR A 191 12.57 -12.06 13.57
N LYS A 192 12.74 -13.15 12.79
CA LYS A 192 11.99 -14.40 12.88
C LYS A 192 10.47 -14.20 12.78
N GLY A 193 10.05 -13.37 11.81
CA GLY A 193 8.66 -13.02 11.56
C GLY A 193 8.07 -11.95 12.48
N ASN A 194 8.83 -11.41 13.44
CA ASN A 194 8.32 -10.37 14.34
C ASN A 194 8.15 -9.00 13.66
N GLN A 195 8.91 -8.72 12.60
CA GLN A 195 8.79 -7.50 11.82
C GLN A 195 8.60 -7.85 10.34
N ILE A 196 7.82 -7.00 9.68
CA ILE A 196 7.64 -6.98 8.23
C ILE A 196 7.81 -5.53 7.83
N PHE A 197 8.52 -5.25 6.73
CA PHE A 197 8.80 -3.87 6.32
C PHE A 197 8.26 -3.55 4.92
N LEU A 198 8.99 -3.88 3.85
CA LEU A 198 8.59 -3.57 2.47
C LEU A 198 7.87 -4.75 1.82
N LYS A 199 6.73 -5.14 2.40
CA LYS A 199 5.87 -6.22 1.90
C LYS A 199 4.39 -5.89 2.09
N VAL A 200 3.59 -6.17 1.07
CA VAL A 200 2.13 -6.05 1.16
C VAL A 200 1.59 -7.17 2.03
N CYS A 201 0.87 -6.80 3.08
CA CYS A 201 0.22 -7.70 4.02
C CYS A 201 -1.27 -7.87 3.65
N TRP A 202 -1.87 -8.97 4.11
CA TRP A 202 -3.31 -9.22 3.94
C TRP A 202 -4.15 -8.08 4.56
N ALA A 203 -3.78 -7.67 5.77
CA ALA A 203 -4.33 -6.49 6.41
C ALA A 203 -3.70 -5.21 5.82
N GLN A 204 -4.48 -4.43 5.07
CA GLN A 204 -4.02 -3.18 4.45
C GLN A 204 -3.39 -2.23 5.46
N PHE A 205 -4.03 -2.03 6.61
CA PHE A 205 -3.51 -1.17 7.67
C PHE A 205 -2.13 -1.64 8.19
N GLN A 206 -1.88 -2.95 8.23
CA GLN A 206 -0.57 -3.49 8.62
C GLN A 206 0.49 -3.08 7.59
N THR A 207 0.21 -3.21 6.29
CA THR A 207 1.07 -2.73 5.20
C THR A 207 1.48 -1.27 5.41
N MET A 208 0.49 -0.41 5.63
CA MET A 208 0.68 1.02 5.85
C MET A 208 1.49 1.32 7.13
N SER A 209 1.18 0.63 8.23
CA SER A 209 1.87 0.82 9.52
C SER A 209 3.32 0.32 9.50
N ASN A 210 3.61 -0.73 8.73
CA ASN A 210 4.94 -1.31 8.62
C ASN A 210 5.89 -0.42 7.81
N MET A 211 5.39 0.19 6.73
CA MET A 211 6.20 1.04 5.85
C MET A 211 6.27 2.50 6.31
N SER A 212 5.34 2.95 7.16
CA SER A 212 4.92 4.35 7.37
C SER A 212 4.11 4.92 6.20
N PRO A 213 3.29 5.97 6.41
CA PRO A 213 2.53 6.58 5.32
C PRO A 213 3.38 7.09 4.16
N ALA A 214 4.51 7.76 4.47
CA ALA A 214 5.45 8.19 3.44
C ALA A 214 6.10 6.99 2.73
N GLY A 215 6.49 5.96 3.48
CA GLY A 215 7.11 4.76 2.92
C GLY A 215 6.17 3.91 2.07
N TYR A 216 4.89 3.84 2.44
CA TYR A 216 3.85 3.16 1.69
C TYR A 216 3.72 3.73 0.28
N HIS A 217 3.58 5.05 0.15
CA HIS A 217 3.46 5.70 -1.16
C HIS A 217 4.75 5.62 -1.99
N VAL A 218 5.92 5.62 -1.34
CA VAL A 218 7.20 5.36 -2.04
C VAL A 218 7.26 3.92 -2.55
N TYR A 219 6.82 2.96 -1.75
CA TYR A 219 6.83 1.54 -2.13
C TYR A 219 5.77 1.21 -3.17
N ASP A 220 4.58 1.80 -3.08
CA ASP A 220 3.52 1.71 -4.09
C ASP A 220 4.01 2.27 -5.45
N ALA A 221 4.71 3.41 -5.44
CA ALA A 221 5.37 3.95 -6.63
C ALA A 221 6.42 2.99 -7.19
N TYR A 222 7.24 2.39 -6.32
CA TYR A 222 8.23 1.40 -6.74
C TYR A 222 7.58 0.19 -7.40
N LEU A 223 6.53 -0.38 -6.79
CA LEU A 223 5.78 -1.49 -7.39
C LEU A 223 5.20 -1.11 -8.75
N GLN A 224 4.69 0.11 -8.88
CA GLN A 224 4.05 0.54 -10.12
C GLN A 224 5.04 0.82 -11.26
N PHE A 225 6.23 1.38 -10.98
CA PHE A 225 7.17 1.79 -12.02
C PHE A 225 8.36 0.84 -12.23
N ALA A 226 8.77 0.12 -11.18
CA ALA A 226 9.92 -0.77 -11.24
C ALA A 226 9.52 -2.24 -11.43
N ASP A 227 8.44 -2.68 -10.78
CA ASP A 227 8.02 -4.08 -10.70
C ASP A 227 6.98 -4.44 -11.78
N ASN A 228 5.98 -3.57 -12.01
CA ASN A 228 4.98 -3.71 -13.08
C ASN A 228 5.55 -3.33 -14.45
N LYS A 229 6.59 -4.04 -14.90
CA LYS A 229 7.07 -3.94 -16.28
C LYS A 229 6.38 -4.99 -17.14
N ASN A 230 5.82 -4.57 -18.27
CA ASN A 230 5.43 -5.51 -19.31
C ASN A 230 6.67 -6.25 -19.77
N LYS A 231 6.71 -7.57 -19.55
CA LYS A 231 7.77 -8.42 -20.07
C LYS A 231 7.44 -8.69 -21.54
N THR A 232 8.25 -8.19 -22.45
CA THR A 232 8.23 -8.66 -23.83
C THR A 232 8.82 -10.05 -23.84
N LEU A 233 8.07 -11.04 -24.34
CA LEU A 233 8.57 -12.40 -24.50
C LEU A 233 9.70 -12.40 -25.53
N THR A 234 10.80 -13.07 -25.22
CA THR A 234 11.83 -13.40 -26.20
C THR A 234 11.45 -14.68 -26.94
N GLU A 235 12.02 -14.93 -28.11
CA GLU A 235 11.81 -16.20 -28.83
C GLU A 235 12.17 -17.44 -27.99
N ASN A 236 13.09 -17.31 -27.04
CA ASN A 236 13.44 -18.38 -26.12
C ASN A 236 12.37 -18.58 -25.04
N ASP A 237 11.79 -17.50 -24.49
CA ASP A 237 10.67 -17.59 -23.54
C ASP A 237 9.47 -18.29 -24.21
N GLU A 238 9.15 -17.93 -25.46
CA GLU A 238 8.05 -18.55 -26.22
C GLU A 238 8.28 -20.06 -26.43
N LYS A 239 9.50 -20.45 -26.85
CA LYS A 239 9.85 -21.86 -27.02
C LYS A 239 9.79 -22.66 -25.72
N GLU A 240 10.16 -22.06 -24.60
CA GLU A 240 10.07 -22.69 -23.28
C GLU A 240 8.60 -22.90 -22.88
N ILE A 241 7.76 -21.88 -23.08
CA ILE A 241 6.32 -21.95 -22.81
C ILE A 241 5.66 -23.04 -23.68
N ASP A 242 5.95 -23.06 -24.99
CA ASP A 242 5.42 -24.06 -25.92
C ASP A 242 5.86 -25.48 -25.55
N ALA A 243 7.13 -25.65 -25.17
CA ALA A 243 7.65 -26.93 -24.72
C ALA A 243 6.95 -27.40 -23.44
N TRP A 244 6.72 -26.50 -22.48
CA TRP A 244 5.99 -26.82 -21.25
C TRP A 244 4.55 -27.25 -21.53
N PHE A 245 3.81 -26.53 -22.38
CA PHE A 245 2.45 -26.92 -22.75
C PHE A 245 2.42 -28.28 -23.47
N LYS A 246 3.40 -28.55 -24.33
CA LYS A 246 3.49 -29.83 -25.03
C LYS A 246 3.81 -31.00 -24.08
N GLU A 247 4.70 -30.78 -23.11
CA GLU A 247 5.07 -31.81 -22.13
C GLU A 247 3.93 -32.11 -21.14
N ASN A 248 3.13 -31.11 -20.81
CA ASN A 248 2.00 -31.22 -19.87
C ASN A 248 0.65 -31.38 -20.57
N ASN A 249 0.63 -31.67 -21.87
CA ASN A 249 -0.62 -31.87 -22.59
C ASN A 249 -1.33 -33.15 -22.13
N GLU A 250 -2.52 -33.02 -21.58
CA GLU A 250 -3.36 -34.14 -21.16
C GLU A 250 -4.26 -34.59 -22.34
N ASP A 251 -3.69 -35.38 -23.27
CA ASP A 251 -4.44 -36.01 -24.38
C ASP A 251 -5.27 -37.21 -23.86
N LEU A 252 -6.27 -36.91 -23.05
CA LEU A 252 -7.25 -37.90 -22.58
C LEU A 252 -8.26 -38.20 -23.68
N PRO A 253 -8.67 -39.48 -23.88
CA PRO A 253 -9.73 -39.80 -24.82
C PRO A 253 -11.06 -39.19 -24.36
N ASP A 254 -11.93 -38.89 -25.32
CA ASP A 254 -13.30 -38.45 -25.04
C ASP A 254 -13.99 -39.44 -24.11
N ASN A 255 -14.49 -38.93 -22.98
CA ASN A 255 -15.28 -39.71 -22.05
C ASN A 255 -16.79 -39.59 -22.36
N ASP A 256 -17.61 -40.28 -21.57
CA ASP A 256 -19.06 -40.28 -21.77
C ASP A 256 -19.69 -38.87 -21.68
N TYR A 257 -19.03 -37.90 -21.03
CA TYR A 257 -19.52 -36.52 -20.89
C TYR A 257 -19.16 -35.60 -22.06
N PHE A 258 -18.28 -36.04 -22.97
CA PHE A 258 -17.81 -35.22 -24.08
C PHE A 258 -18.99 -34.68 -24.92
N ALA A 259 -19.04 -33.34 -25.04
CA ALA A 259 -20.04 -32.61 -25.83
C ALA A 259 -21.53 -32.89 -25.49
N GLN A 260 -21.87 -33.52 -24.35
CA GLN A 260 -23.26 -33.83 -23.98
C GLN A 260 -24.20 -32.61 -23.95
N LEU A 261 -23.67 -31.43 -23.62
CA LEU A 261 -24.41 -30.16 -23.50
C LEU A 261 -24.11 -29.16 -24.64
N LYS A 262 -23.62 -29.65 -25.80
CA LYS A 262 -23.30 -28.79 -26.94
C LYS A 262 -24.50 -27.93 -27.37
N GLY A 263 -24.26 -26.64 -27.55
CA GLY A 263 -25.28 -25.66 -27.98
C GLY A 263 -26.21 -25.17 -26.86
N LYS A 264 -25.96 -25.54 -25.60
CA LYS A 264 -26.65 -24.96 -24.44
C LYS A 264 -25.95 -23.69 -23.98
N ASN A 265 -26.69 -22.88 -23.22
CA ASN A 265 -26.13 -21.73 -22.52
C ASN A 265 -25.30 -22.20 -21.33
N VAL A 266 -24.23 -21.48 -21.01
CA VAL A 266 -23.43 -21.67 -19.80
C VAL A 266 -23.76 -20.52 -18.84
N ILE A 267 -24.10 -20.87 -17.59
CA ILE A 267 -24.27 -19.92 -16.50
C ILE A 267 -23.19 -20.24 -15.47
N PHE A 268 -22.30 -19.28 -15.25
CA PHE A 268 -21.29 -19.35 -14.20
C PHE A 268 -21.77 -18.58 -12.98
N LEU A 269 -21.83 -19.25 -11.82
CA LEU A 269 -22.26 -18.65 -10.56
C LEU A 269 -21.11 -18.76 -9.54
N GLN A 270 -20.44 -17.64 -9.29
CA GLN A 270 -19.52 -17.51 -8.17
C GLN A 270 -20.32 -17.21 -6.90
N VAL A 271 -20.05 -17.98 -5.83
CA VAL A 271 -20.64 -17.73 -4.51
C VAL A 271 -19.54 -17.16 -3.61
N GLU A 272 -19.74 -15.92 -3.17
CA GLU A 272 -18.75 -15.16 -2.40
C GLU A 272 -18.42 -15.86 -1.07
N SER A 273 -17.13 -16.09 -0.84
CA SER A 273 -16.58 -16.63 0.42
C SER A 273 -17.27 -17.92 0.93
N LEU A 274 -17.77 -18.78 0.02
CA LEU A 274 -18.38 -20.06 0.38
C LEU A 274 -17.32 -21.17 0.50
N GLU A 275 -17.25 -21.76 1.69
CA GLU A 275 -16.36 -22.88 1.98
C GLU A 275 -17.11 -24.21 2.02
N ASN A 276 -16.43 -25.31 1.66
CA ASN A 276 -17.10 -26.60 1.53
C ASN A 276 -17.67 -27.15 2.85
N PHE A 277 -17.13 -26.73 4.00
CA PHE A 277 -17.53 -27.27 5.32
C PHE A 277 -18.97 -26.93 5.72
N VAL A 278 -19.63 -25.95 5.07
CA VAL A 278 -21.03 -25.62 5.41
C VAL A 278 -22.05 -26.45 4.62
N ILE A 279 -21.60 -27.18 3.60
CA ILE A 279 -22.46 -27.96 2.73
C ILE A 279 -23.02 -29.16 3.51
N GLY A 280 -24.35 -29.32 3.50
CA GLY A 280 -25.04 -30.37 4.27
C GLY A 280 -25.11 -30.13 5.79
N GLU A 281 -24.46 -29.08 6.30
CA GLU A 281 -24.39 -28.81 7.74
C GLU A 281 -25.61 -28.05 8.29
N LYS A 282 -25.77 -28.12 9.61
CA LYS A 282 -26.88 -27.49 10.35
C LYS A 282 -26.39 -26.70 11.56
N VAL A 283 -27.07 -25.58 11.85
CA VAL A 283 -26.94 -24.82 13.10
C VAL A 283 -28.32 -24.73 13.74
N ASN A 284 -28.44 -25.09 15.02
CA ASN A 284 -29.73 -25.13 15.74
C ASN A 284 -30.83 -25.90 14.97
N ASN A 285 -30.47 -27.04 14.39
CA ASN A 285 -31.34 -27.88 13.55
C ASN A 285 -31.84 -27.23 12.24
N GLN A 286 -31.30 -26.09 11.84
CA GLN A 286 -31.58 -25.45 10.55
C GLN A 286 -30.39 -25.63 9.59
N GLU A 287 -30.67 -26.03 8.35
CA GLU A 287 -29.64 -26.15 7.32
C GLU A 287 -29.01 -24.80 7.01
N ILE A 288 -27.68 -24.79 6.88
CA ILE A 288 -26.94 -23.57 6.54
C ILE A 288 -27.20 -23.21 5.06
N THR A 289 -27.20 -24.21 4.16
CA THR A 289 -27.30 -24.02 2.71
C THR A 289 -28.42 -24.84 2.05
N PRO A 290 -29.69 -24.70 2.46
CA PRO A 290 -30.78 -25.61 2.07
C PRO A 290 -31.05 -25.67 0.56
N ASN A 291 -30.85 -24.57 -0.17
CA ASN A 291 -31.04 -24.56 -1.62
C ASN A 291 -29.87 -25.24 -2.35
N LEU A 292 -28.63 -25.01 -1.92
CA LEU A 292 -27.46 -25.68 -2.50
C LEU A 292 -27.53 -27.18 -2.23
N ASN A 293 -27.87 -27.59 -1.00
CA ASN A 293 -28.01 -28.99 -0.63
C ASN A 293 -28.98 -29.73 -1.55
N LYS A 294 -30.13 -29.12 -1.89
CA LYS A 294 -31.10 -29.70 -2.84
C LYS A 294 -30.59 -29.74 -4.28
N MET A 295 -29.75 -28.79 -4.68
CA MET A 295 -29.18 -28.79 -6.03
C MET A 295 -28.15 -29.90 -6.21
N LEU A 296 -27.48 -30.34 -5.14
CA LEU A 296 -26.44 -31.36 -5.20
C LEU A 296 -26.95 -32.68 -5.77
N ASP A 297 -28.18 -33.07 -5.44
CA ASP A 297 -28.84 -34.31 -5.91
C ASP A 297 -28.93 -34.40 -7.45
N ASN A 298 -28.84 -33.27 -8.15
CA ASN A 298 -28.92 -33.18 -9.61
C ASN A 298 -27.65 -32.59 -10.23
N SER A 299 -26.50 -32.74 -9.55
CA SER A 299 -25.23 -32.12 -9.96
C SER A 299 -24.06 -33.10 -9.98
N ILE A 300 -23.01 -32.75 -10.72
CA ILE A 300 -21.69 -33.32 -10.51
C ILE A 300 -20.99 -32.43 -9.48
N TYR A 301 -20.74 -32.99 -8.30
CA TYR A 301 -20.19 -32.26 -7.16
C TYR A 301 -18.77 -32.73 -6.84
N PHE A 302 -17.86 -31.77 -6.66
CA PHE A 302 -16.45 -32.00 -6.40
C PHE A 302 -16.08 -31.46 -5.00
N PRO A 303 -16.13 -32.28 -3.93
CA PRO A 303 -15.84 -31.83 -2.57
C PRO A 303 -14.35 -31.56 -2.30
N ASN A 304 -13.47 -31.97 -3.21
CA ASN A 304 -12.01 -31.86 -3.10
C ASN A 304 -11.44 -30.84 -4.10
N THR A 305 -12.14 -29.72 -4.27
CA THR A 305 -11.69 -28.59 -5.08
C THR A 305 -11.23 -27.47 -4.16
N TYR A 306 -10.09 -26.86 -4.47
CA TYR A 306 -9.46 -25.84 -3.64
C TYR A 306 -9.30 -24.56 -4.44
N GLU A 307 -9.55 -23.42 -3.79
CA GLU A 307 -9.25 -22.12 -4.37
C GLU A 307 -7.73 -21.93 -4.54
N GLN A 308 -7.35 -21.26 -5.63
CA GLN A 308 -5.95 -20.99 -5.97
C GLN A 308 -5.71 -19.47 -6.07
N VAL A 309 -6.47 -18.71 -5.30
CA VAL A 309 -6.46 -17.25 -5.25
C VAL A 309 -5.30 -16.73 -4.39
N ASN A 310 -4.98 -15.45 -4.54
CA ASN A 310 -3.98 -14.78 -3.73
C ASN A 310 -4.46 -13.38 -3.33
N ASN A 311 -3.71 -12.30 -3.58
CA ASN A 311 -4.10 -10.95 -3.18
C ASN A 311 -5.36 -10.41 -3.88
N GLY A 312 -5.77 -10.96 -5.03
CA GLY A 312 -6.98 -10.54 -5.72
C GLY A 312 -8.26 -11.17 -5.19
N THR A 313 -8.18 -12.24 -4.38
CA THR A 313 -9.34 -12.94 -3.80
C THR A 313 -10.41 -13.25 -4.86
N SER A 314 -11.59 -12.63 -4.82
CA SER A 314 -12.68 -12.84 -5.78
C SER A 314 -12.24 -12.63 -7.24
N SER A 315 -11.43 -11.61 -7.55
CA SER A 315 -10.99 -11.34 -8.93
C SER A 315 -9.98 -12.37 -9.45
N ASP A 316 -9.19 -12.97 -8.54
CA ASP A 316 -8.29 -14.07 -8.91
C ASP A 316 -9.11 -15.33 -9.22
N GLY A 317 -10.20 -15.56 -8.47
CA GLY A 317 -11.15 -16.65 -8.74
C GLY A 317 -11.79 -16.54 -10.12
N ASP A 318 -12.26 -15.34 -10.48
CA ASP A 318 -12.76 -15.05 -11.84
C ASP A 318 -11.68 -15.29 -12.90
N PHE A 319 -10.47 -14.75 -12.67
CA PHE A 319 -9.36 -14.83 -13.62
C PHE A 319 -8.98 -16.27 -13.94
N ILE A 320 -8.82 -17.12 -12.91
CA ILE A 320 -8.48 -18.53 -13.06
C ILE A 320 -9.61 -19.27 -13.79
N SER A 321 -10.87 -19.01 -13.41
CA SER A 321 -12.03 -19.71 -13.96
C SER A 321 -12.22 -19.49 -15.45
N ILE A 322 -11.84 -18.32 -15.97
CA ILE A 322 -12.02 -17.98 -17.40
C ILE A 322 -10.75 -18.14 -18.24
N ASN A 323 -9.55 -18.11 -17.64
CA ASN A 323 -8.28 -18.19 -18.38
C ASN A 323 -7.47 -19.47 -18.12
N SER A 324 -7.78 -20.23 -17.07
CA SER A 324 -6.99 -21.42 -16.66
C SER A 324 -5.49 -21.11 -16.39
N ILE A 325 -5.19 -19.91 -15.89
CA ILE A 325 -3.83 -19.48 -15.53
C ILE A 325 -3.83 -18.97 -14.09
N TYR A 326 -2.75 -19.24 -13.36
CA TYR A 326 -2.57 -18.76 -11.99
C TYR A 326 -2.55 -17.23 -11.89
N PRO A 327 -3.04 -16.67 -10.78
CA PRO A 327 -2.92 -15.25 -10.49
C PRO A 327 -1.48 -14.89 -10.08
N LEU A 328 -1.23 -13.61 -9.88
CA LEU A 328 0.08 -13.13 -9.46
C LEU A 328 0.42 -13.58 -8.04
N ARG A 329 1.72 -13.80 -7.78
CA ARG A 329 2.23 -14.06 -6.43
C ARG A 329 2.08 -12.85 -5.48
N GLN A 330 2.04 -11.63 -6.03
CA GLN A 330 1.85 -10.42 -5.25
C GLN A 330 1.06 -9.38 -6.04
N GLY A 331 0.06 -8.78 -5.39
CA GLY A 331 -0.86 -7.84 -6.02
C GLY A 331 -1.91 -8.55 -6.88
N THR A 332 -2.71 -7.76 -7.60
CA THR A 332 -3.93 -8.25 -8.26
C THR A 332 -3.78 -8.18 -9.78
N VAL A 333 -4.10 -9.27 -10.48
CA VAL A 333 -3.97 -9.38 -11.94
C VAL A 333 -4.75 -8.28 -12.66
N VAL A 334 -6.02 -8.08 -12.29
CA VAL A 334 -6.93 -7.13 -12.96
C VAL A 334 -6.48 -5.67 -12.89
N TYR A 335 -5.63 -5.30 -11.92
CA TYR A 335 -5.09 -3.95 -11.80
C TYR A 335 -3.70 -3.80 -12.44
N ARG A 336 -2.90 -4.86 -12.45
CA ARG A 336 -1.53 -4.84 -12.99
C ARG A 336 -1.48 -5.07 -14.50
N TYR A 337 -2.36 -5.95 -15.01
CA TYR A 337 -2.40 -6.34 -16.42
C TYR A 337 -3.81 -6.23 -17.03
N PRO A 338 -4.52 -5.09 -16.87
CA PRO A 338 -5.91 -4.94 -17.35
C PRO A 338 -6.05 -5.00 -18.87
N ASN A 339 -4.96 -4.80 -19.61
CA ASN A 339 -4.95 -4.69 -21.07
C ASN A 339 -4.25 -5.87 -21.78
N ASN A 340 -3.84 -6.89 -21.02
CA ASN A 340 -3.31 -8.11 -21.65
C ASN A 340 -4.48 -8.89 -22.25
N THR A 341 -4.31 -9.34 -23.48
CA THR A 341 -5.29 -10.10 -24.27
C THR A 341 -4.75 -11.45 -24.67
#